data_AF-A0A8T4WK61-F1
#
_entry.id   AF-A0A8T4WK61-F1
#
_cell.length_a   1.000
_cell.length_b   1.000
_cell.length_c   1.000
_cell.angle_alpha   90.00
_cell.angle_beta   90.00
_cell.angle_gamma   90.00
#
_symmetry.space_group_name_H-M   'P 1'
#
loop_
_entity.id
_entity.type
_entity.pdbx_description
1 polymer ?
#
loop_
_entity_poly.entity_id
_entity_poly.type
_entity_poly.pdbx_seq_one_letter_code
_entity_poly.pdbx_strand_id
1 'polypeptide(L)'
;MRTEDKLKNILKDWKEFELPEHVEREFDKVFLESDKILTVIGPRRAGKTYLCYQLIKRLKSNVPEDNILYINFEDERLHPLEGDELTKLLEIYYELFDPKEGKKYFFLDEIQEMEHWEKWCRRIDEQEKDIKLILTGSTSKLLSKELSTNLRGRTLSWKVFPFSFKEFLKTKDIDYEDRNIFYSTKKRSRMKALFNEYLRDGGFPEIVLEEEEVLKKKILQEYFSTIYYKDIIERFNVGNIPALEDFLKMRLDNFTGQMTLTQSKNNLKSIGHRVGKATLKKYLNHAQEVFFLFKLEAYSMSRKKRIRNPRKIYAIDTGLVNAVRFDFSEEYGPALENIVFIELKRREKEVYYHKNDGECDFIIKEGRDIKSAIQVTKTLEGTRERELQGLKDAMEEYDLEEGLVLTENEKDNIVLDGREIDVLPVWLWLLSND
;
A
#
# COMPACT_ATOMS: atom_id res chain seq x y z
N MET A 1 11.98 -6.79 -36.24
CA MET A 1 11.08 -5.65 -36.46
C MET A 1 11.74 -4.44 -35.82
N ARG A 2 11.85 -3.30 -36.51
CA ARG A 2 12.53 -2.12 -35.96
C ARG A 2 11.74 -1.57 -34.76
N THR A 3 12.40 -0.91 -33.81
CA THR A 3 11.72 -0.25 -32.66
C THR A 3 10.53 0.61 -33.07
N GLU A 4 10.65 1.30 -34.18
CA GLU A 4 9.60 2.18 -34.71
C GLU A 4 8.32 1.41 -35.07
N ASP A 5 8.45 0.29 -35.79
CA ASP A 5 7.31 -0.54 -36.16
C ASP A 5 6.65 -1.17 -34.92
N LYS A 6 7.46 -1.58 -33.93
CA LYS A 6 6.97 -2.11 -32.63
C LYS A 6 6.10 -1.08 -31.91
N LEU A 7 6.63 0.13 -31.71
CA LEU A 7 5.92 1.21 -31.05
C LEU A 7 4.67 1.63 -31.83
N LYS A 8 4.76 1.76 -33.16
CA LYS A 8 3.59 2.10 -33.99
C LYS A 8 2.46 1.08 -33.84
N ASN A 9 2.77 -0.20 -33.82
CA ASN A 9 1.77 -1.26 -33.62
C ASN A 9 1.12 -1.15 -32.24
N ILE A 10 1.93 -1.05 -31.17
CA ILE A 10 1.42 -0.94 -29.79
C ILE A 10 0.53 0.30 -29.62
N LEU A 11 0.95 1.45 -30.16
CA LEU A 11 0.20 2.70 -30.02
C LEU A 11 -1.08 2.73 -30.86
N LYS A 12 -1.11 2.05 -32.01
CA LYS A 12 -2.35 1.87 -32.79
C LYS A 12 -3.35 0.98 -32.07
N ASP A 13 -2.90 -0.15 -31.51
CA ASP A 13 -3.75 -1.03 -30.72
C ASP A 13 -4.34 -0.28 -29.51
N TRP A 14 -3.56 0.61 -28.88
CA TRP A 14 -4.06 1.47 -27.83
C TRP A 14 -5.21 2.39 -28.30
N LYS A 15 -5.12 3.00 -29.49
CA LYS A 15 -6.21 3.87 -29.99
C LYS A 15 -7.52 3.10 -30.19
N GLU A 16 -7.43 1.81 -30.48
CA GLU A 16 -8.59 0.93 -30.65
C GLU A 16 -9.02 0.25 -29.34
N PHE A 17 -8.26 0.40 -28.26
CA PHE A 17 -8.49 -0.29 -27.00
C PHE A 17 -9.66 0.33 -26.22
N GLU A 18 -10.67 -0.49 -25.96
CA GLU A 18 -11.76 -0.14 -25.05
C GLU A 18 -11.31 -0.32 -23.60
N LEU A 19 -11.40 0.75 -22.81
CA LEU A 19 -11.04 0.71 -21.39
C LEU A 19 -11.95 -0.27 -20.65
N PRO A 20 -11.38 -1.21 -19.87
CA PRO A 20 -12.18 -2.17 -19.13
C PRO A 20 -13.00 -1.49 -18.03
N GLU A 21 -14.10 -2.13 -17.65
CA GLU A 21 -14.81 -1.80 -16.42
C GLU A 21 -13.88 -1.98 -15.23
N HIS A 22 -14.07 -1.12 -14.22
CA HIS A 22 -13.22 -1.09 -13.05
C HIS A 22 -13.98 -0.55 -11.85
N VAL A 23 -13.57 -1.03 -10.68
CA VAL A 23 -14.00 -0.48 -9.40
C VAL A 23 -13.33 0.87 -9.22
N GLU A 24 -14.12 1.91 -8.94
CA GLU A 24 -13.60 3.24 -8.71
C GLU A 24 -12.69 3.28 -7.48
N ARG A 25 -11.44 3.63 -7.72
CA ARG A 25 -10.38 3.85 -6.75
C ARG A 25 -10.43 5.24 -6.14
N GLU A 26 -10.11 5.34 -4.86
CA GLU A 26 -9.85 6.64 -4.24
C GLU A 26 -8.58 7.26 -4.83
N PHE A 27 -8.70 8.53 -5.22
CA PHE A 27 -7.60 9.31 -5.79
C PHE A 27 -7.84 10.79 -5.55
N ASP A 28 -6.85 11.48 -4.97
CA ASP A 28 -6.89 12.93 -4.83
C ASP A 28 -6.50 13.62 -6.15
N LYS A 29 -7.47 14.29 -6.76
CA LYS A 29 -7.32 14.98 -8.05
C LYS A 29 -6.20 16.04 -8.05
N VAL A 30 -5.84 16.60 -6.89
CA VAL A 30 -4.76 17.61 -6.77
C VAL A 30 -3.42 17.07 -7.30
N PHE A 31 -3.18 15.75 -7.19
CA PHE A 31 -1.98 15.11 -7.73
C PHE A 31 -1.92 15.12 -9.26
N LEU A 32 -3.07 14.97 -9.92
CA LEU A 32 -3.18 15.03 -11.38
C LEU A 32 -3.09 16.48 -11.87
N GLU A 33 -3.73 17.41 -11.15
CA GLU A 33 -3.77 18.85 -11.46
C GLU A 33 -2.41 19.54 -11.29
N SER A 34 -1.56 19.04 -10.39
CA SER A 34 -0.18 19.52 -10.20
C SER A 34 0.66 19.47 -11.48
N ASP A 35 1.65 20.36 -11.60
CA ASP A 35 2.62 20.33 -12.72
C ASP A 35 3.74 19.31 -12.55
N LYS A 36 3.85 18.69 -11.37
CA LYS A 36 4.84 17.64 -11.11
C LYS A 36 4.50 16.35 -11.84
N ILE A 37 5.50 15.56 -12.19
CA ILE A 37 5.31 14.17 -12.66
C ILE A 37 4.55 13.38 -11.59
N LEU A 38 3.45 12.71 -11.98
CA LEU A 38 2.72 11.83 -11.08
C LEU A 38 3.34 10.43 -11.13
N THR A 39 3.79 9.89 -10.01
CA THR A 39 4.20 8.49 -9.90
C THR A 39 3.17 7.69 -9.11
N VAL A 40 2.62 6.64 -9.71
CA VAL A 40 1.68 5.71 -9.09
C VAL A 40 2.48 4.48 -8.63
N ILE A 41 2.60 4.31 -7.32
CA ILE A 41 3.41 3.28 -6.69
C ILE A 41 2.55 2.37 -5.81
N GLY A 42 3.01 1.16 -5.54
CA GLY A 42 2.27 0.20 -4.73
C GLY A 42 2.71 -1.24 -4.97
N PRO A 43 2.15 -2.19 -4.20
CA PRO A 43 2.43 -3.61 -4.39
C PRO A 43 1.98 -4.09 -5.76
N ARG A 44 2.53 -5.23 -6.19
CA ARG A 44 2.04 -5.95 -7.37
C ARG A 44 0.58 -6.32 -7.16
N ARG A 45 -0.21 -6.30 -8.23
CA ARG A 45 -1.65 -6.61 -8.24
C ARG A 45 -2.52 -5.71 -7.35
N ALA A 46 -2.00 -4.58 -6.86
CA ALA A 46 -2.79 -3.58 -6.14
C ALA A 46 -3.72 -2.75 -7.04
N GLY A 47 -3.69 -2.93 -8.37
CA GLY A 47 -4.55 -2.20 -9.32
C GLY A 47 -4.00 -0.85 -9.80
N LYS A 48 -2.67 -0.71 -9.96
CA LYS A 48 -2.02 0.51 -10.48
C LYS A 48 -2.46 0.83 -11.92
N THR A 49 -2.37 -0.14 -12.83
CA THR A 49 -2.83 -0.04 -14.22
C THR A 49 -4.30 0.36 -14.30
N TYR A 50 -5.15 -0.24 -13.46
CA TYR A 50 -6.57 0.10 -13.39
C TYR A 50 -6.83 1.52 -12.88
N LEU A 51 -5.99 2.04 -11.96
CA LEU A 51 -6.04 3.46 -11.60
C LEU A 51 -5.68 4.34 -12.81
N CYS A 52 -4.69 3.96 -13.64
CA CYS A 52 -4.42 4.70 -14.89
C CYS A 52 -5.62 4.70 -15.83
N TYR A 53 -6.27 3.56 -16.05
CA TYR A 53 -7.50 3.48 -16.87
C TYR A 53 -8.62 4.35 -16.32
N GLN A 54 -8.81 4.39 -14.99
CA GLN A 54 -9.75 5.29 -14.35
C GLN A 54 -9.44 6.76 -14.63
N LEU A 55 -8.18 7.16 -14.49
CA LEU A 55 -7.77 8.54 -14.74
C LEU A 55 -7.93 8.91 -16.22
N ILE A 56 -7.59 8.01 -17.14
CA ILE A 56 -7.81 8.19 -18.58
C ILE A 56 -9.30 8.37 -18.87
N LYS A 57 -10.16 7.51 -18.32
CA LYS A 57 -11.62 7.61 -18.48
C LYS A 57 -12.15 8.96 -17.99
N ARG A 58 -11.65 9.46 -16.86
CA ARG A 58 -12.00 10.80 -16.35
C ARG A 58 -11.51 11.89 -17.29
N LEU A 59 -10.29 11.80 -17.81
CA LEU A 59 -9.72 12.81 -18.71
C LEU A 59 -10.44 12.86 -20.07
N LYS A 60 -10.84 11.72 -20.64
CA LYS A 60 -11.58 11.65 -21.92
C LYS A 60 -12.86 12.49 -21.93
N SER A 61 -13.42 12.86 -20.77
CA SER A 61 -14.59 13.74 -20.68
C SER A 61 -14.30 15.20 -21.07
N ASN A 62 -13.06 15.67 -20.96
CA ASN A 62 -12.70 17.08 -21.13
C ASN A 62 -11.36 17.31 -21.86
N VAL A 63 -10.68 16.23 -22.27
CA VAL A 63 -9.39 16.27 -22.96
C VAL A 63 -9.53 15.56 -24.30
N PRO A 64 -9.04 16.13 -25.41
CA PRO A 64 -9.03 15.47 -26.71
C PRO A 64 -8.36 14.10 -26.63
N GLU A 65 -8.94 13.11 -27.32
CA GLU A 65 -8.45 11.72 -27.26
C GLU A 65 -6.97 11.60 -27.65
N ASP A 66 -6.58 12.29 -28.72
CA ASP A 66 -5.19 12.29 -29.19
C ASP A 66 -4.21 13.06 -28.28
N ASN A 67 -4.70 13.77 -27.26
CA ASN A 67 -3.86 14.34 -26.20
C ASN A 67 -3.56 13.32 -25.09
N ILE A 68 -4.11 12.10 -25.14
CA ILE A 68 -3.90 11.06 -24.14
C ILE A 68 -3.15 9.88 -24.76
N LEU A 69 -1.92 9.68 -24.29
CA LEU A 69 -1.08 8.55 -24.65
C LEU A 69 -1.06 7.55 -23.50
N TYR A 70 -1.24 6.27 -23.80
CA TYR A 70 -0.95 5.18 -22.86
C TYR A 70 -0.06 4.15 -23.54
N ILE A 71 0.94 3.66 -22.80
CA ILE A 71 1.79 2.55 -23.22
C ILE A 71 2.18 1.75 -21.98
N ASN A 72 2.13 0.42 -22.10
CA ASN A 72 2.65 -0.49 -21.10
C ASN A 72 3.99 -1.05 -21.58
N PHE A 73 5.04 -0.84 -20.79
CA PHE A 73 6.39 -1.24 -21.12
C PHE A 73 6.72 -2.71 -20.79
N GLU A 74 5.81 -3.45 -20.17
CA GLU A 74 5.87 -4.93 -20.08
C GLU A 74 5.36 -5.64 -21.35
N ASP A 75 4.92 -4.89 -22.38
CA ASP A 75 4.51 -5.47 -23.67
C ASP A 75 5.68 -6.24 -24.31
N GLU A 76 5.46 -7.54 -24.54
CA GLU A 76 6.46 -8.48 -25.02
C GLU A 76 6.98 -8.12 -26.43
N ARG A 77 6.19 -7.40 -27.24
CA ARG A 77 6.57 -6.96 -28.59
C ARG A 77 7.69 -5.93 -28.57
N LEU A 78 7.85 -5.21 -27.46
CA LEU A 78 9.00 -4.31 -27.27
C LEU A 78 10.31 -5.10 -27.24
N HIS A 79 10.30 -6.35 -26.77
CA HIS A 79 11.51 -7.15 -26.64
C HIS A 79 12.00 -7.75 -27.99
N PRO A 80 13.33 -7.91 -28.17
CA PRO A 80 14.38 -7.35 -27.33
C PRO A 80 14.44 -5.82 -27.45
N LEU A 81 14.83 -5.14 -26.36
CA LEU A 81 15.01 -3.69 -26.34
C LEU A 81 16.27 -3.31 -27.12
N GLU A 82 16.15 -2.30 -27.97
CA GLU A 82 17.25 -1.70 -28.73
C GLU A 82 17.86 -0.48 -28.00
N GLY A 83 17.18 0.04 -26.97
CA GLY A 83 17.65 1.14 -26.11
C GLY A 83 17.28 2.54 -26.61
N ASP A 84 16.54 2.64 -27.71
CA ASP A 84 16.09 3.90 -28.32
C ASP A 84 14.55 4.08 -28.30
N GLU A 85 13.83 3.20 -27.63
CA GLU A 85 12.35 3.15 -27.55
C GLU A 85 11.78 4.50 -27.11
N LEU A 86 12.22 5.00 -25.95
CA LEU A 86 11.71 6.26 -25.40
C LEU A 86 12.09 7.46 -26.27
N THR A 87 13.26 7.43 -26.91
CA THR A 87 13.67 8.51 -27.81
C THR A 87 12.71 8.61 -29.00
N LYS A 88 12.37 7.48 -29.61
CA LYS A 88 11.44 7.39 -30.74
C LYS A 88 9.97 7.60 -30.35
N LEU A 89 9.59 7.32 -29.10
CA LEU A 89 8.20 7.41 -28.64
C LEU A 89 7.56 8.77 -28.93
N LEU A 90 8.28 9.87 -28.70
CA LEU A 90 7.75 11.22 -28.91
C LEU A 90 7.55 11.52 -30.41
N GLU A 91 8.49 11.11 -31.26
CA GLU A 91 8.39 11.28 -32.72
C GLU A 91 7.20 10.49 -33.26
N ILE A 92 7.06 9.24 -32.84
CA ILE A 92 5.97 8.35 -33.26
C ILE A 92 4.62 8.84 -32.73
N TYR A 93 4.57 9.39 -31.52
CA TYR A 93 3.38 10.03 -30.99
C TYR A 93 2.89 11.15 -31.93
N TYR A 94 3.77 12.08 -32.31
CA TYR A 94 3.39 13.15 -33.24
C TYR A 94 3.14 12.69 -34.69
N GLU A 95 3.62 11.49 -35.07
CA GLU A 95 3.31 10.88 -36.36
C GLU A 95 1.90 10.24 -36.39
N LEU A 96 1.51 9.55 -35.32
CA LEU A 96 0.28 8.75 -35.26
C LEU A 96 -0.93 9.46 -34.65
N PHE A 97 -0.68 10.50 -33.86
CA PHE A 97 -1.71 11.26 -33.16
C PHE A 97 -1.78 12.67 -33.75
N ASP A 98 -2.97 13.24 -33.77
CA ASP A 98 -3.23 14.65 -34.13
C ASP A 98 -3.60 15.44 -32.86
N PRO A 99 -2.63 15.63 -31.93
CA PRO A 99 -2.93 16.26 -30.66
C PRO A 99 -3.31 17.73 -30.84
N LYS A 100 -4.29 18.16 -30.08
CA LYS A 100 -4.80 19.53 -30.07
C LYS A 100 -4.06 20.38 -29.05
N GLU A 101 -4.25 21.68 -29.17
CA GLU A 101 -3.71 22.66 -28.23
C GLU A 101 -4.16 22.35 -26.78
N GLY A 102 -3.28 22.64 -25.82
CA GLY A 102 -3.49 22.35 -24.41
C GLY A 102 -2.69 21.14 -23.91
N LYS A 103 -3.01 20.74 -22.67
CA LYS A 103 -2.25 19.73 -21.91
C LYS A 103 -2.42 18.34 -22.52
N LYS A 104 -1.32 17.60 -22.58
CA LYS A 104 -1.19 16.21 -23.06
C LYS A 104 -0.83 15.33 -21.87
N TYR A 105 -1.37 14.12 -21.82
CA TYR A 105 -1.22 13.22 -20.67
C TYR A 105 -0.61 11.91 -21.14
N PHE A 106 0.60 11.62 -20.67
CA PHE A 106 1.35 10.42 -21.05
C PHE A 106 1.35 9.47 -19.86
N PHE A 107 0.57 8.39 -19.99
CA PHE A 107 0.51 7.28 -19.06
C PHE A 107 1.52 6.21 -19.46
N LEU A 108 2.59 6.10 -18.69
CA LEU A 108 3.72 5.22 -18.93
C LEU A 108 3.69 4.11 -17.88
N ASP A 109 3.01 3.01 -18.19
CA ASP A 109 2.80 1.87 -17.30
C ASP A 109 4.07 1.00 -17.26
N GLU A 110 4.54 0.66 -16.06
CA GLU A 110 5.76 -0.10 -15.79
C GLU A 110 7.02 0.49 -16.47
N ILE A 111 7.16 1.82 -16.48
CA ILE A 111 8.24 2.58 -17.14
C ILE A 111 9.67 2.10 -16.79
N GLN A 112 9.82 1.47 -15.63
CA GLN A 112 11.11 1.00 -15.13
C GLN A 112 11.67 -0.24 -15.83
N GLU A 113 10.93 -0.79 -16.79
CA GLU A 113 11.42 -1.81 -17.73
C GLU A 113 12.26 -1.20 -18.86
N MET A 114 12.14 0.12 -19.10
CA MET A 114 12.97 0.83 -20.07
C MET A 114 14.28 1.29 -19.45
N GLU A 115 15.38 1.22 -20.20
CA GLU A 115 16.65 1.79 -19.77
C GLU A 115 16.65 3.33 -19.84
N HIS A 116 17.34 3.98 -18.91
CA HIS A 116 17.53 5.44 -18.88
C HIS A 116 16.24 6.29 -18.86
N TRP A 117 15.11 5.69 -18.53
CA TRP A 117 13.80 6.33 -18.52
C TRP A 117 13.73 7.57 -17.63
N GLU A 118 14.51 7.63 -16.55
CA GLU A 118 14.54 8.77 -15.63
C GLU A 118 15.07 10.04 -16.32
N LYS A 119 16.10 9.88 -17.16
CA LYS A 119 16.68 10.99 -17.92
C LYS A 119 15.72 11.48 -18.99
N TRP A 120 15.02 10.55 -19.63
CA TRP A 120 13.99 10.88 -20.61
C TRP A 120 12.83 11.64 -19.96
N CYS A 121 12.29 11.14 -18.84
CA CYS A 121 11.20 11.80 -18.12
C CYS A 121 11.59 13.21 -17.68
N ARG A 122 12.83 13.39 -17.19
CA ARG A 122 13.37 14.70 -16.82
C ARG A 122 13.41 15.65 -18.03
N ARG A 123 13.90 15.18 -19.17
CA ARG A 123 13.97 15.99 -20.40
C ARG A 123 12.57 16.45 -20.81
N ILE A 124 11.60 15.54 -20.84
CA ILE A 124 10.21 15.86 -21.21
C ILE A 124 9.60 16.86 -20.22
N ASP A 125 9.71 16.63 -18.92
CA ASP A 125 9.24 17.56 -17.88
C ASP A 125 9.90 18.96 -17.95
N GLU A 126 11.16 19.04 -18.40
CA GLU A 126 11.88 20.31 -18.57
C GLU A 126 11.53 21.04 -19.87
N GLN A 127 11.37 20.32 -20.98
CA GLN A 127 11.29 20.90 -22.34
C GLN A 127 9.87 20.96 -22.90
N GLU A 128 9.01 19.98 -22.56
CA GLU A 128 7.65 19.82 -23.08
C GLU A 128 6.62 20.17 -21.99
N LYS A 129 6.46 21.47 -21.71
CA LYS A 129 5.68 21.97 -20.55
C LYS A 129 4.18 21.66 -20.60
N ASP A 130 3.67 21.34 -21.77
CA ASP A 130 2.30 20.92 -21.97
C ASP A 130 2.10 19.41 -21.80
N ILE A 131 3.16 18.62 -21.60
CA ILE A 131 3.08 17.18 -21.34
C ILE A 131 3.11 16.90 -19.83
N LYS A 132 2.02 16.33 -19.30
CA LYS A 132 1.97 15.73 -17.97
C LYS A 132 2.36 14.25 -18.07
N LEU A 133 3.41 13.89 -17.36
CA LEU A 133 3.81 12.49 -17.20
C LEU A 133 3.09 11.84 -16.00
N ILE A 134 2.51 10.67 -16.25
CA ILE A 134 1.95 9.77 -15.25
C ILE A 134 2.68 8.44 -15.40
N LEU A 135 3.46 8.07 -14.39
CA LEU A 135 4.32 6.91 -14.41
C LEU A 135 3.80 5.88 -13.44
N THR A 136 3.74 4.61 -13.83
CA THR A 136 3.59 3.51 -12.87
C THR A 136 4.85 2.68 -12.85
N GLY A 137 4.96 1.85 -11.81
CA GLY A 137 6.06 0.93 -11.72
C GLY A 137 6.20 0.27 -10.37
N SER A 138 7.06 -0.74 -10.33
CA SER A 138 7.42 -1.35 -9.05
C SER A 138 8.15 -0.35 -8.13
N THR A 139 7.64 -0.22 -6.91
CA THR A 139 7.91 0.94 -6.05
C THR A 139 9.39 1.20 -5.76
N SER A 140 10.22 0.17 -5.58
CA SER A 140 11.63 0.40 -5.22
C SER A 140 12.51 0.85 -6.39
N LYS A 141 12.10 0.61 -7.65
CA LYS A 141 12.72 1.22 -8.83
C LYS A 141 12.23 2.67 -8.95
N LEU A 142 10.93 2.93 -8.75
CA LEU A 142 10.28 4.27 -8.77
C LEU A 142 10.58 5.20 -7.57
N LEU A 143 11.07 4.67 -6.45
CA LEU A 143 11.47 5.43 -5.26
C LEU A 143 12.96 5.24 -4.93
N SER A 144 13.73 4.64 -5.83
CA SER A 144 15.14 4.36 -5.60
C SER A 144 15.90 5.66 -5.30
N LYS A 145 17.02 5.55 -4.58
CA LYS A 145 17.92 6.70 -4.37
C LYS A 145 18.45 7.27 -5.70
N GLU A 146 18.48 6.49 -6.78
CA GLU A 146 18.91 6.95 -8.10
C GLU A 146 17.84 7.81 -8.78
N LEU A 147 16.56 7.54 -8.56
CA LEU A 147 15.50 8.47 -8.92
C LEU A 147 15.53 9.76 -8.11
N SER A 148 15.96 9.64 -6.86
CA SER A 148 16.12 10.81 -5.99
C SER A 148 17.23 11.76 -6.46
N THR A 149 18.02 11.43 -7.48
CA THR A 149 18.95 12.38 -8.13
C THR A 149 18.40 12.94 -9.45
N ASN A 150 17.85 12.11 -10.34
CA ASN A 150 17.38 12.57 -11.66
C ASN A 150 16.01 13.25 -11.63
N LEU A 151 15.06 12.76 -10.83
CA LEU A 151 13.69 13.30 -10.73
C LEU A 151 13.43 13.99 -9.38
N ARG A 152 14.50 14.36 -8.66
CA ARG A 152 14.38 14.97 -7.32
C ARG A 152 13.52 16.23 -7.34
N GLY A 153 12.46 16.23 -6.55
CA GLY A 153 11.55 17.38 -6.41
C GLY A 153 10.60 17.60 -7.59
N ARG A 154 10.73 16.81 -8.66
CA ARG A 154 9.89 16.88 -9.87
C ARG A 154 8.69 15.95 -9.81
N THR A 155 8.67 15.00 -8.89
CA THR A 155 7.62 13.99 -8.77
C THR A 155 6.72 14.21 -7.56
N LEU A 156 5.46 13.78 -7.67
CA LEU A 156 4.55 13.50 -6.56
C LEU A 156 4.12 12.04 -6.67
N SER A 157 4.18 11.32 -5.56
CA SER A 157 3.83 9.90 -5.53
C SER A 157 2.46 9.68 -4.93
N TRP A 158 1.60 8.96 -5.64
CA TRP A 158 0.35 8.41 -5.11
C TRP A 158 0.56 6.93 -4.79
N LYS A 159 0.24 6.53 -3.56
CA LYS A 159 0.35 5.13 -3.12
C LYS A 159 -0.96 4.40 -3.30
N VAL A 160 -0.92 3.35 -4.10
CA VAL A 160 -2.01 2.41 -4.30
C VAL A 160 -1.79 1.21 -3.39
N PHE A 161 -2.73 1.00 -2.47
CA PHE A 161 -2.80 -0.20 -1.64
C PHE A 161 -3.81 -1.18 -2.24
N PRO A 162 -3.94 -2.42 -1.71
CA PRO A 162 -5.16 -3.20 -1.89
C PRO A 162 -6.40 -2.35 -1.57
N PHE A 163 -7.60 -2.77 -2.01
CA PHE A 163 -8.82 -2.02 -1.78
C PHE A 163 -8.97 -1.63 -0.31
N SER A 164 -9.32 -0.36 -0.06
CA SER A 164 -9.83 0.07 1.23
C SER A 164 -11.15 -0.65 1.53
N PHE A 165 -11.61 -0.61 2.78
CA PHE A 165 -12.93 -1.17 3.09
C PHE A 165 -14.05 -0.45 2.34
N LYS A 166 -13.93 0.86 2.09
CA LYS A 166 -14.86 1.62 1.23
C LYS A 166 -14.86 1.08 -0.19
N GLU A 167 -13.68 0.90 -0.79
CA GLU A 167 -13.54 0.33 -2.14
C GLU A 167 -14.11 -1.10 -2.21
N PHE A 168 -13.88 -1.93 -1.19
CA PHE A 168 -14.49 -3.27 -1.05
C PHE A 168 -16.03 -3.20 -1.02
N LEU A 169 -16.61 -2.30 -0.23
CA LEU A 169 -18.06 -2.18 -0.14
C LEU A 169 -18.69 -1.70 -1.46
N LYS A 170 -17.99 -0.87 -2.24
CA LYS A 170 -18.42 -0.50 -3.59
C LYS A 170 -18.55 -1.72 -4.51
N THR A 171 -17.65 -2.71 -4.42
CA THR A 171 -17.74 -3.93 -5.25
C THR A 171 -18.94 -4.80 -4.91
N LYS A 172 -19.43 -4.70 -3.67
CA LYS A 172 -20.58 -5.44 -3.14
C LYS A 172 -21.90 -4.65 -3.23
N ASP A 173 -21.89 -3.50 -3.92
CA ASP A 173 -23.04 -2.59 -4.06
C ASP A 173 -23.66 -2.19 -2.71
N ILE A 174 -22.81 -1.86 -1.74
CA ILE A 174 -23.23 -1.44 -0.41
C ILE A 174 -23.11 0.08 -0.28
N ASP A 175 -24.25 0.73 -0.08
CA ASP A 175 -24.29 2.11 0.39
C ASP A 175 -23.85 2.17 1.86
N TYR A 176 -22.63 2.68 2.07
CA TYR A 176 -22.00 2.84 3.37
C TYR A 176 -22.06 4.29 3.89
N GLU A 177 -22.71 5.21 3.18
CA GLU A 177 -22.86 6.60 3.61
C GLU A 177 -24.01 6.78 4.62
N ASP A 178 -24.85 5.76 4.79
CA ASP A 178 -25.92 5.76 5.79
C ASP A 178 -25.36 5.76 7.22
N ARG A 179 -25.42 6.94 7.86
CA ARG A 179 -24.99 7.18 9.24
C ARG A 179 -25.76 6.35 10.27
N ASN A 180 -26.91 5.76 9.93
CA ASN A 180 -27.71 4.91 10.82
C ASN A 180 -27.36 3.42 10.72
N ILE A 181 -26.35 3.03 9.92
CA ILE A 181 -25.91 1.63 9.77
C ILE A 181 -25.69 0.95 11.13
N PHE A 182 -25.12 1.65 12.11
CA PHE A 182 -24.84 1.10 13.43
C PHE A 182 -26.12 0.79 14.24
N TYR A 183 -27.18 1.59 14.09
CA TYR A 183 -28.41 1.47 14.89
C TYR A 183 -29.43 0.49 14.30
N SER A 184 -29.26 0.07 13.05
CA SER A 184 -30.08 -0.98 12.45
C SER A 184 -29.44 -2.35 12.64
N THR A 185 -30.09 -3.24 13.40
CA THR A 185 -29.61 -4.62 13.62
C THR A 185 -29.28 -5.34 12.31
N LYS A 186 -30.14 -5.21 11.29
CA LYS A 186 -29.94 -5.85 9.98
C LYS A 186 -28.74 -5.26 9.25
N LYS A 187 -28.62 -3.93 9.17
CA LYS A 187 -27.50 -3.27 8.48
C LYS A 187 -26.18 -3.53 9.20
N ARG A 188 -26.16 -3.40 10.53
CA ARG A 188 -24.99 -3.69 11.37
C ARG A 188 -24.53 -5.14 11.21
N SER A 189 -25.42 -6.13 11.29
CA SER A 189 -25.04 -7.53 11.11
C SER A 189 -24.50 -7.82 9.71
N ARG A 190 -25.08 -7.21 8.66
CA ARG A 190 -24.55 -7.32 7.29
C ARG A 190 -23.15 -6.70 7.19
N MET A 191 -22.95 -5.51 7.77
CA MET A 191 -21.64 -4.86 7.78
C MET A 191 -20.57 -5.65 8.52
N LYS A 192 -20.91 -6.28 9.65
CA LYS A 192 -20.01 -7.18 10.37
C LYS A 192 -19.62 -8.38 9.52
N ALA A 193 -20.58 -9.00 8.82
CA ALA A 193 -20.30 -10.12 7.93
C ALA A 193 -19.33 -9.73 6.79
N LEU A 194 -19.59 -8.59 6.16
CA LEU A 194 -18.73 -8.01 5.11
C LEU A 194 -17.34 -7.64 5.62
N PHE A 195 -17.25 -7.08 6.82
CA PHE A 195 -15.97 -6.76 7.44
C PHE A 195 -15.18 -8.02 7.81
N ASN A 196 -15.83 -9.07 8.27
CA ASN A 196 -15.18 -10.36 8.54
C ASN A 196 -14.68 -11.03 7.25
N GLU A 197 -15.41 -10.90 6.14
CA GLU A 197 -14.93 -11.30 4.81
C GLU A 197 -13.67 -10.51 4.44
N TYR A 198 -13.70 -9.18 4.54
CA TYR A 198 -12.54 -8.33 4.27
C TYR A 198 -11.34 -8.62 5.18
N LEU A 199 -11.57 -8.90 6.46
CA LEU A 199 -10.54 -9.27 7.42
C LEU A 199 -9.86 -10.59 7.05
N ARG A 200 -10.66 -11.58 6.63
CA ARG A 200 -10.19 -12.92 6.27
C ARG A 200 -9.49 -12.96 4.92
N ASP A 201 -10.09 -12.34 3.90
CA ASP A 201 -9.69 -12.49 2.49
C ASP A 201 -8.78 -11.34 2.02
N GLY A 202 -8.74 -10.24 2.76
CA GLY A 202 -7.98 -9.05 2.41
C GLY A 202 -8.66 -8.18 1.35
N GLY A 203 -7.90 -7.22 0.82
CA GLY A 203 -8.38 -6.20 -0.10
C GLY A 203 -7.83 -6.31 -1.52
N PHE A 204 -7.04 -7.34 -1.86
CA PHE A 204 -6.49 -7.42 -3.23
C PHE A 204 -7.63 -7.48 -4.27
N PRO A 205 -7.63 -6.63 -5.32
CA PRO A 205 -8.75 -6.53 -6.26
C PRO A 205 -9.24 -7.86 -6.84
N GLU A 206 -8.32 -8.71 -7.32
CA GLU A 206 -8.65 -10.04 -7.88
C GLU A 206 -9.30 -10.96 -6.84
N ILE A 207 -8.90 -10.83 -5.56
CA ILE A 207 -9.43 -11.64 -4.46
C ILE A 207 -10.83 -11.18 -4.04
N VAL A 208 -11.06 -9.87 -4.03
CA VAL A 208 -12.37 -9.28 -3.69
C VAL A 208 -13.43 -9.63 -4.74
N LEU A 209 -13.01 -9.78 -5.99
CA LEU A 209 -13.88 -10.11 -7.12
C LEU A 209 -14.05 -11.62 -7.34
N GLU A 210 -13.20 -12.46 -6.75
CA GLU A 210 -13.31 -13.91 -6.79
C GLU A 210 -14.35 -14.40 -5.77
N GLU A 211 -15.21 -15.34 -6.16
CA GLU A 211 -16.25 -15.91 -5.30
C GLU A 211 -15.79 -17.22 -4.65
N GLU A 212 -14.93 -17.98 -5.32
CA GLU A 212 -14.51 -19.31 -4.87
C GLU A 212 -13.34 -19.24 -3.87
N GLU A 213 -13.60 -19.57 -2.60
CA GLU A 213 -12.62 -19.52 -1.51
C GLU A 213 -11.33 -20.33 -1.78
N VAL A 214 -11.46 -21.48 -2.47
CA VAL A 214 -10.31 -22.31 -2.85
C VAL A 214 -9.42 -21.58 -3.87
N LEU A 215 -10.02 -20.83 -4.79
CA LEU A 215 -9.29 -20.03 -5.76
C LEU A 215 -8.64 -18.82 -5.09
N LYS A 216 -9.35 -18.08 -4.23
CA LYS A 216 -8.78 -16.97 -3.44
C LYS A 216 -7.48 -17.38 -2.75
N LYS A 217 -7.49 -18.50 -2.03
CA LYS A 217 -6.30 -19.02 -1.33
C LYS A 217 -5.16 -19.33 -2.29
N LYS A 218 -5.42 -20.02 -3.40
CA LYS A 218 -4.39 -20.35 -4.41
C LYS A 218 -3.80 -19.10 -5.05
N ILE A 219 -4.65 -18.14 -5.41
CA ILE A 219 -4.24 -16.86 -6.00
C ILE A 219 -3.32 -16.12 -5.03
N LEU A 220 -3.69 -16.00 -3.74
CA LEU A 220 -2.85 -15.37 -2.72
C LEU A 220 -1.52 -16.11 -2.49
N GLN A 221 -1.50 -17.45 -2.54
CA GLN A 221 -0.25 -18.22 -2.47
C GLN A 221 0.65 -17.96 -3.68
N GLU A 222 0.07 -17.81 -4.86
CA GLU A 222 0.81 -17.42 -6.07
C GLU A 222 1.34 -15.98 -5.99
N TYR A 223 0.59 -15.08 -5.37
CA TYR A 223 1.05 -13.71 -5.10
C TYR A 223 2.28 -13.74 -4.20
N PHE A 224 2.23 -14.50 -3.11
CA PHE A 224 3.37 -14.68 -2.21
C PHE A 224 4.58 -15.23 -2.95
N SER A 225 4.42 -16.30 -3.73
CA SER A 225 5.50 -16.88 -4.55
C SER A 225 6.09 -15.86 -5.52
N THR A 226 5.25 -15.10 -6.23
CA THR A 226 5.70 -14.07 -7.16
C THR A 226 6.49 -12.96 -6.45
N ILE A 227 5.96 -12.44 -5.34
CA ILE A 227 6.63 -11.40 -4.53
C ILE A 227 7.97 -11.93 -4.01
N TYR A 228 7.99 -13.16 -3.50
CA TYR A 228 9.16 -13.79 -2.93
C TYR A 228 10.26 -14.02 -3.98
N TYR A 229 9.95 -14.69 -5.09
CA TYR A 229 10.92 -15.05 -6.12
C TYR A 229 11.31 -13.86 -7.00
N LYS A 230 10.34 -13.19 -7.64
CA LYS A 230 10.63 -12.12 -8.59
C LYS A 230 11.00 -10.82 -7.89
N ASP A 231 10.16 -10.38 -6.96
CA ASP A 231 10.28 -9.02 -6.40
C ASP A 231 11.37 -8.94 -5.32
N ILE A 232 11.70 -10.04 -4.63
CA ILE A 232 12.74 -10.07 -3.61
C ILE A 232 14.01 -10.79 -4.07
N ILE A 233 13.93 -12.08 -4.43
CA ILE A 233 15.15 -12.88 -4.70
C ILE A 233 15.89 -12.41 -5.94
N GLU A 234 15.23 -12.41 -7.09
CA GLU A 234 15.83 -12.03 -8.37
C GLU A 234 16.26 -10.56 -8.33
N ARG A 235 15.34 -9.68 -7.92
CA ARG A 235 15.57 -8.23 -7.87
C ARG A 235 16.76 -7.80 -7.03
N PHE A 236 16.89 -8.37 -5.82
CA PHE A 236 17.97 -7.99 -4.89
C PHE A 236 19.15 -8.98 -4.91
N ASN A 237 19.13 -9.94 -5.83
CA ASN A 237 20.14 -11.01 -5.96
C ASN A 237 20.44 -11.68 -4.60
N VAL A 238 19.39 -12.16 -3.94
CA VAL A 238 19.50 -12.72 -2.59
C VAL A 238 20.19 -14.09 -2.63
N GLY A 239 21.36 -14.19 -2.00
CA GLY A 239 22.14 -15.43 -2.00
C GLY A 239 21.62 -16.55 -1.08
N ASN A 240 21.19 -16.24 0.15
CA ASN A 240 20.69 -17.26 1.08
C ASN A 240 19.15 -17.27 1.09
N ILE A 241 18.60 -17.89 0.06
CA ILE A 241 17.17 -18.04 -0.21
C ILE A 241 16.43 -18.77 0.94
N PRO A 242 16.87 -19.96 1.42
CA PRO A 242 16.16 -20.65 2.50
C PRO A 242 16.05 -19.81 3.79
N ALA A 243 17.12 -19.11 4.17
CA ALA A 243 17.08 -18.25 5.36
C ALA A 243 16.18 -17.03 5.18
N LEU A 244 16.02 -16.52 3.95
CA LEU A 244 15.06 -15.45 3.66
C LEU A 244 13.62 -15.99 3.78
N GLU A 245 13.35 -17.18 3.24
CA GLU A 245 12.02 -17.78 3.26
C GLU A 245 11.52 -17.94 4.70
N ASP A 246 12.31 -18.64 5.52
CA ASP A 246 11.96 -18.89 6.92
C ASP A 246 11.88 -17.59 7.70
N PHE A 247 12.77 -16.62 7.44
CA PHE A 247 12.69 -15.31 8.06
C PHE A 247 11.35 -14.63 7.79
N LEU A 248 10.93 -14.57 6.52
CA LEU A 248 9.70 -13.90 6.10
C LEU A 248 8.46 -14.64 6.62
N LYS A 249 8.41 -15.97 6.51
CA LYS A 249 7.33 -16.79 7.08
C LYS A 249 7.19 -16.58 8.59
N MET A 250 8.30 -16.61 9.32
CA MET A 250 8.30 -16.30 10.76
C MET A 250 7.91 -14.84 11.09
N ARG A 251 7.97 -13.92 10.12
CA ARG A 251 7.42 -12.55 10.30
C ARG A 251 5.92 -12.57 10.07
N LEU A 252 5.43 -13.28 9.08
CA LEU A 252 3.98 -13.46 8.89
C LEU A 252 3.36 -14.17 10.08
N ASP A 253 3.99 -15.22 10.63
CA ASP A 253 3.51 -15.95 11.82
C ASP A 253 3.44 -15.08 13.08
N ASN A 254 4.12 -13.92 13.10
CA ASN A 254 4.11 -12.98 14.22
C ASN A 254 3.86 -11.55 13.73
N PHE A 255 2.99 -11.34 12.73
CA PHE A 255 2.64 -9.99 12.30
C PHE A 255 1.92 -9.23 13.44
N THR A 256 2.03 -7.91 13.39
CA THR A 256 1.81 -6.92 14.46
C THR A 256 2.70 -7.08 15.71
N GLY A 257 3.27 -8.26 15.91
CA GLY A 257 4.21 -8.55 16.98
C GLY A 257 5.54 -7.78 16.89
N GLN A 258 6.13 -7.56 18.06
CA GLN A 258 7.43 -6.91 18.19
C GLN A 258 8.58 -7.85 17.78
N MET A 259 9.60 -7.29 17.14
CA MET A 259 10.83 -8.00 16.83
C MET A 259 12.10 -7.21 17.10
N THR A 260 13.16 -7.93 17.46
CA THR A 260 14.53 -7.43 17.39
C THR A 260 15.37 -8.25 16.43
N LEU A 261 16.34 -7.61 15.77
CA LEU A 261 17.30 -8.33 14.90
C LEU A 261 18.11 -9.38 15.67
N THR A 262 18.29 -9.21 16.98
CA THR A 262 18.98 -10.17 17.85
C THR A 262 18.15 -11.44 18.01
N GLN A 263 16.88 -11.30 18.38
CA GLN A 263 15.99 -12.45 18.56
C GLN A 263 15.80 -13.20 17.25
N SER A 264 15.54 -12.52 16.14
CA SER A 264 15.39 -13.18 14.83
C SER A 264 16.64 -13.93 14.39
N LYS A 265 17.83 -13.37 14.65
CA LYS A 265 19.10 -14.07 14.40
C LYS A 265 19.19 -15.37 15.21
N ASN A 266 18.82 -15.33 16.48
CA ASN A 266 18.90 -16.50 17.36
C ASN A 266 17.89 -17.57 16.93
N ASN A 267 16.66 -17.19 16.61
CA ASN A 267 15.63 -18.13 16.16
C ASN A 267 15.98 -18.79 14.82
N LEU A 268 16.55 -18.03 13.87
CA LEU A 268 17.03 -18.60 12.62
C LEU A 268 18.22 -19.54 12.84
N LYS A 269 19.13 -19.19 13.74
CA LYS A 269 20.25 -20.06 14.11
C LYS A 269 19.78 -21.40 14.70
N SER A 270 18.70 -21.41 15.51
CA SER A 270 18.18 -22.64 16.09
C SER A 270 17.56 -23.59 15.07
N ILE A 271 17.13 -23.10 13.91
CA ILE A 271 16.62 -23.92 12.80
C ILE A 271 17.66 -24.14 11.70
N GLY A 272 18.94 -23.86 11.97
CA GLY A 272 20.06 -24.17 11.07
C GLY A 272 20.59 -23.00 10.22
N HIS A 273 19.95 -21.84 10.24
CA HIS A 273 20.36 -20.68 9.43
C HIS A 273 21.39 -19.81 10.14
N ARG A 274 22.63 -19.80 9.64
CA ARG A 274 23.71 -18.93 10.16
C ARG A 274 23.75 -17.58 9.44
N VAL A 275 22.84 -16.68 9.81
CA VAL A 275 22.74 -15.32 9.23
C VAL A 275 23.03 -14.21 10.24
N GLY A 276 23.63 -13.11 9.79
CA GLY A 276 23.95 -11.95 10.61
C GLY A 276 22.81 -10.93 10.69
N LYS A 277 22.83 -10.04 11.70
CA LYS A 277 21.83 -8.96 11.84
C LYS A 277 21.78 -8.03 10.63
N ALA A 278 22.92 -7.80 9.97
CA ALA A 278 23.00 -6.99 8.75
C ALA A 278 22.20 -7.61 7.61
N THR A 279 22.29 -8.93 7.41
CA THR A 279 21.52 -9.68 6.42
C THR A 279 20.02 -9.62 6.73
N LEU A 280 19.62 -9.85 7.97
CA LEU A 280 18.21 -9.75 8.37
C LEU A 280 17.63 -8.34 8.18
N LYS A 281 18.44 -7.31 8.44
CA LYS A 281 18.05 -5.93 8.15
C LYS A 281 17.86 -5.71 6.65
N LYS A 282 18.72 -6.28 5.79
CA LYS A 282 18.54 -6.23 4.33
C LYS A 282 17.25 -6.93 3.92
N TYR A 283 17.01 -8.15 4.39
CA TYR A 283 15.79 -8.91 4.09
C TYR A 283 14.52 -8.13 4.46
N LEU A 284 14.48 -7.54 5.66
CA LEU A 284 13.35 -6.72 6.07
C LEU A 284 13.19 -5.45 5.22
N ASN A 285 14.30 -4.81 4.83
CA ASN A 285 14.24 -3.65 3.94
C ASN A 285 13.73 -4.03 2.54
N HIS A 286 14.17 -5.17 1.99
CA HIS A 286 13.68 -5.68 0.70
C HIS A 286 12.17 -5.95 0.75
N ALA A 287 11.67 -6.62 1.79
CA ALA A 287 10.24 -6.83 2.01
C ALA A 287 9.46 -5.51 2.11
N GLN A 288 10.03 -4.47 2.73
CA GLN A 288 9.40 -3.15 2.81
C GLN A 288 9.41 -2.40 1.48
N GLU A 289 10.49 -2.51 0.72
CA GLU A 289 10.65 -1.88 -0.58
C GLU A 289 9.64 -2.38 -1.62
N VAL A 290 9.20 -3.64 -1.49
CA VAL A 290 8.18 -4.26 -2.35
C VAL A 290 6.77 -4.23 -1.76
N PHE A 291 6.55 -3.49 -0.66
CA PHE A 291 5.26 -3.38 0.02
C PHE A 291 4.74 -4.73 0.51
N PHE A 292 5.62 -5.66 0.87
CA PHE A 292 5.20 -6.93 1.45
C PHE A 292 5.03 -6.83 2.98
N LEU A 293 6.01 -6.21 3.65
CA LEU A 293 6.00 -5.98 5.10
C LEU A 293 6.37 -4.55 5.44
N PHE A 294 5.76 -3.99 6.48
CA PHE A 294 6.07 -2.68 7.01
C PHE A 294 6.61 -2.79 8.42
N LYS A 295 7.48 -1.85 8.79
CA LYS A 295 7.96 -1.72 10.17
C LYS A 295 7.37 -0.49 10.82
N LEU A 296 6.93 -0.63 12.06
CA LEU A 296 6.56 0.47 12.94
C LEU A 296 7.59 0.56 14.06
N GLU A 297 8.16 1.75 14.23
CA GLU A 297 9.15 2.01 15.27
C GLU A 297 8.46 2.56 16.53
N ALA A 298 9.03 2.26 17.69
CA ALA A 298 8.63 2.91 18.93
C ALA A 298 8.93 4.41 18.83
N TYR A 299 8.00 5.26 19.29
CA TYR A 299 8.28 6.68 19.37
C TYR A 299 9.39 6.95 20.39
N SER A 300 10.27 7.88 20.04
CA SER A 300 11.31 8.38 20.92
C SER A 300 12.03 9.50 20.20
N MET A 301 12.30 10.62 20.87
CA MET A 301 13.12 11.71 20.31
C MET A 301 14.55 11.25 19.96
N SER A 302 15.09 10.28 20.70
CA SER A 302 16.41 9.69 20.41
C SER A 302 16.35 8.73 19.24
N ARG A 303 17.02 9.10 18.13
CA ARG A 303 17.19 8.23 16.96
C ARG A 303 17.87 6.90 17.30
N LYS A 304 18.83 6.91 18.23
CA LYS A 304 19.52 5.70 18.69
C LYS A 304 18.56 4.75 19.42
N LYS A 305 17.67 5.29 20.27
CA LYS A 305 16.62 4.48 20.91
C LYS A 305 15.65 3.91 19.88
N ARG A 306 15.16 4.70 18.91
CA ARG A 306 14.28 4.20 17.83
C ARG A 306 14.90 3.04 17.03
N ILE A 307 16.20 3.10 16.74
CA ILE A 307 16.90 2.02 16.02
C ILE A 307 17.02 0.74 16.85
N ARG A 308 17.17 0.86 18.17
CA ARG A 308 17.43 -0.24 19.11
C ARG A 308 16.14 -0.90 19.62
N ASN A 309 15.09 -0.11 19.82
CA ASN A 309 13.82 -0.61 20.31
C ASN A 309 13.26 -1.68 19.35
N PRO A 310 12.46 -2.63 19.88
CA PRO A 310 11.73 -3.54 19.02
C PRO A 310 10.92 -2.78 17.96
N ARG A 311 10.68 -3.43 16.83
CA ARG A 311 9.80 -2.91 15.79
C ARG A 311 8.61 -3.83 15.66
N LYS A 312 7.40 -3.28 15.55
CA LYS A 312 6.23 -4.06 15.13
C LYS A 312 6.28 -4.26 13.62
N ILE A 313 5.88 -5.44 13.14
CA ILE A 313 5.90 -5.79 11.71
C ILE A 313 4.48 -5.99 11.21
N TYR A 314 4.06 -5.21 10.23
CA TYR A 314 2.74 -5.31 9.62
C TYR A 314 2.84 -5.88 8.21
N ALA A 315 1.81 -6.56 7.74
CA ALA A 315 1.70 -7.04 6.38
C ALA A 315 0.80 -6.12 5.56
N ILE A 316 1.03 -6.08 4.25
CA ILE A 316 0.22 -5.29 3.33
C ILE A 316 -1.26 -5.66 3.31
N ASP A 317 -1.56 -6.93 3.58
CA ASP A 317 -2.86 -7.51 3.40
C ASP A 317 -3.02 -8.73 4.32
N THR A 318 -4.17 -8.84 4.99
CA THR A 318 -4.46 -9.93 5.93
C THR A 318 -4.77 -11.23 5.20
N GLY A 319 -5.42 -11.19 4.03
CA GLY A 319 -5.64 -12.36 3.19
C GLY A 319 -4.33 -13.02 2.78
N LEU A 320 -3.35 -12.23 2.36
CA LEU A 320 -2.01 -12.74 2.03
C LEU A 320 -1.35 -13.45 3.21
N VAL A 321 -1.47 -12.90 4.44
CA VAL A 321 -0.98 -13.55 5.65
C VAL A 321 -1.68 -14.89 5.88
N ASN A 322 -3.02 -14.89 5.83
CA ASN A 322 -3.85 -16.06 6.09
C ASN A 322 -3.63 -17.19 5.08
N ALA A 323 -3.34 -16.86 3.82
CA ALA A 323 -3.09 -17.85 2.77
C ALA A 323 -1.74 -18.58 2.92
N VAL A 324 -0.76 -17.94 3.56
CA VAL A 324 0.63 -18.43 3.69
C VAL A 324 0.89 -19.09 5.04
N ARG A 325 0.22 -18.64 6.11
CA ARG A 325 0.33 -19.24 7.45
C ARG A 325 -0.11 -20.70 7.44
N PHE A 326 0.55 -21.50 8.26
CA PHE A 326 0.25 -22.93 8.41
C PHE A 326 -1.03 -23.15 9.23
N ASP A 327 -1.17 -22.42 10.34
CA ASP A 327 -2.36 -22.46 11.18
C ASP A 327 -3.29 -21.30 10.82
N PHE A 328 -4.52 -21.64 10.41
CA PHE A 328 -5.63 -20.71 10.31
C PHE A 328 -6.14 -20.43 11.72
N SER A 329 -5.34 -19.76 12.56
CA SER A 329 -5.91 -19.15 13.75
C SER A 329 -6.68 -17.93 13.28
N GLU A 330 -8.00 -17.91 13.52
CA GLU A 330 -8.81 -16.70 13.39
C GLU A 330 -8.41 -15.72 14.51
N GLU A 331 -7.15 -15.28 14.50
CA GLU A 331 -6.62 -14.29 15.41
C GLU A 331 -7.12 -12.92 14.93
N TYR A 332 -8.39 -12.64 15.22
CA TYR A 332 -9.06 -11.38 14.91
C TYR A 332 -8.26 -10.18 15.43
N GLY A 333 -7.60 -10.28 16.59
CA GLY A 333 -6.83 -9.17 17.19
C GLY A 333 -5.72 -8.62 16.28
N PRO A 334 -4.67 -9.41 15.96
CA PRO A 334 -3.62 -9.01 15.02
C PRO A 334 -4.14 -8.55 13.66
N ALA A 335 -5.17 -9.22 13.11
CA ALA A 335 -5.76 -8.83 11.84
C ALA A 335 -6.42 -7.44 11.90
N LEU A 336 -7.16 -7.14 12.97
CA LEU A 336 -7.75 -5.81 13.22
C LEU A 336 -6.66 -4.73 13.31
N GLU A 337 -5.63 -4.98 14.13
CA GLU A 337 -4.51 -4.04 14.30
C GLU A 337 -3.79 -3.78 12.96
N ASN A 338 -3.62 -4.81 12.12
CA ASN A 338 -3.01 -4.67 10.81
C ASN A 338 -3.84 -3.85 9.82
N ILE A 339 -5.17 -4.06 9.80
CA ILE A 339 -6.06 -3.25 8.97
C ILE A 339 -5.99 -1.77 9.37
N VAL A 340 -6.03 -1.48 10.68
CA VAL A 340 -5.89 -0.11 11.20
C VAL A 340 -4.55 0.48 10.76
N PHE A 341 -3.45 -0.26 10.87
CA PHE A 341 -2.14 0.20 10.42
C PHE A 341 -2.12 0.53 8.91
N ILE A 342 -2.66 -0.35 8.06
CA ILE A 342 -2.69 -0.13 6.61
C ILE A 342 -3.57 1.07 6.25
N GLU A 343 -4.71 1.24 6.94
CA GLU A 343 -5.55 2.42 6.74
C GLU A 343 -4.84 3.70 7.16
N LEU A 344 -4.13 3.72 8.30
CA LEU A 344 -3.35 4.89 8.70
C LEU A 344 -2.24 5.21 7.68
N LYS A 345 -1.66 4.20 7.03
CA LYS A 345 -0.72 4.40 5.91
C LYS A 345 -1.39 4.92 4.64
N ARG A 346 -2.62 4.49 4.37
CA ARG A 346 -3.44 5.01 3.26
C ARG A 346 -3.79 6.48 3.47
N ARG A 347 -4.14 6.88 4.70
CA ARG A 347 -4.37 8.28 5.13
C ARG A 347 -3.08 9.11 5.28
N GLU A 348 -1.94 8.59 4.84
CA GLU A 348 -0.62 9.22 4.88
C GLU A 348 -0.15 9.71 6.26
N LYS A 349 -0.63 9.11 7.35
CA LYS A 349 -0.28 9.52 8.72
C LYS A 349 1.16 9.12 9.11
N GLU A 350 1.84 9.98 9.88
CA GLU A 350 3.14 9.68 10.49
C GLU A 350 2.92 8.90 11.81
N VAL A 351 2.91 7.57 11.71
CA VAL A 351 2.55 6.67 12.82
C VAL A 351 3.78 6.09 13.53
N TYR A 352 3.70 5.98 14.85
CA TYR A 352 4.60 5.22 15.73
C TYR A 352 3.77 4.36 16.69
N TYR A 353 4.41 3.47 17.46
CA TYR A 353 3.77 2.90 18.65
C TYR A 353 4.37 3.53 19.91
N HIS A 354 3.59 3.65 20.99
CA HIS A 354 4.09 4.12 22.28
C HIS A 354 4.48 2.92 23.15
N LYS A 355 5.60 3.03 23.86
CA LYS A 355 6.05 2.01 24.81
C LYS A 355 6.79 2.64 25.98
N ASN A 356 6.14 2.66 27.14
CA ASN A 356 6.73 3.03 28.41
C ASN A 356 6.27 2.04 29.50
N ASP A 357 5.39 2.44 30.41
CA ASP A 357 4.80 1.56 31.43
C ASP A 357 3.72 0.66 30.81
N GLY A 358 3.01 1.18 29.81
CA GLY A 358 2.11 0.47 28.92
C GLY A 358 2.58 0.48 27.46
N GLU A 359 1.79 -0.15 26.60
CA GLU A 359 1.98 -0.14 25.15
C GLU A 359 0.70 0.31 24.47
N CYS A 360 0.77 1.42 23.73
CA CYS A 360 -0.32 1.84 22.85
C CYS A 360 0.07 1.54 21.42
N ASP A 361 -0.83 0.89 20.68
CA ASP A 361 -0.54 0.36 19.35
C ASP A 361 -0.12 1.44 18.35
N PHE A 362 -0.83 2.57 18.35
CA PHE A 362 -0.55 3.67 17.43
C PHE A 362 -0.62 5.02 18.13
N ILE A 363 0.36 5.86 17.81
CA ILE A 363 0.33 7.29 18.05
C ILE A 363 0.62 8.02 16.75
N ILE A 364 -0.11 9.09 16.49
CA ILE A 364 -0.02 9.89 15.26
C ILE A 364 0.73 11.17 15.58
N LYS A 365 1.81 11.40 14.83
CA LYS A 365 2.60 12.61 14.91
C LYS A 365 2.20 13.58 13.80
N GLU A 366 1.99 14.85 14.16
CA GLU A 366 1.79 15.94 13.21
C GLU A 366 2.78 17.06 13.52
N GLY A 367 3.66 17.36 12.56
CA GLY A 367 4.74 18.32 12.78
C GLY A 367 5.71 17.85 13.85
N ARG A 368 5.66 18.45 15.04
CA ARG A 368 6.51 18.12 16.20
C ARG A 368 5.78 17.39 17.32
N ASP A 369 4.46 17.36 17.26
CA ASP A 369 3.62 16.94 18.38
C ASP A 369 2.94 15.62 18.07
N ILE A 370 2.70 14.82 19.11
CA ILE A 370 1.76 13.71 19.03
C ILE A 370 0.36 14.30 19.18
N LYS A 371 -0.54 13.97 18.26
CA LYS A 371 -1.92 14.52 18.21
C LYS A 371 -2.99 13.49 18.52
N SER A 372 -2.68 12.21 18.43
CA SER A 372 -3.65 11.14 18.66
C SER A 372 -2.97 9.90 19.18
N ALA A 373 -3.70 9.14 20.00
CA ALA A 373 -3.34 7.80 20.44
C ALA A 373 -4.51 6.85 20.17
N ILE A 374 -4.20 5.68 19.61
CA ILE A 374 -5.17 4.68 19.17
C ILE A 374 -4.73 3.32 19.70
N GLN A 375 -5.59 2.71 20.51
CA GLN A 375 -5.48 1.33 20.95
C GLN A 375 -6.39 0.44 20.11
N VAL A 376 -5.90 -0.72 19.67
CA VAL A 376 -6.73 -1.70 18.96
C VAL A 376 -6.90 -2.93 19.83
N THR A 377 -8.13 -3.41 19.95
CA THR A 377 -8.41 -4.65 20.69
C THR A 377 -9.62 -5.36 20.10
N LYS A 378 -9.80 -6.64 20.41
CA LYS A 378 -10.99 -7.37 19.93
C LYS A 378 -12.24 -6.90 20.66
N THR A 379 -12.14 -6.86 21.99
CA THR A 379 -13.23 -6.50 22.91
C THR A 379 -12.64 -5.87 24.17
N LEU A 380 -13.36 -4.95 24.78
CA LEU A 380 -13.08 -4.41 26.11
C LEU A 380 -13.76 -5.22 27.22
N GLU A 381 -14.71 -6.08 26.89
CA GLU A 381 -15.39 -6.95 27.85
C GLU A 381 -14.38 -7.89 28.54
N GLY A 382 -14.25 -7.75 29.86
CA GLY A 382 -13.32 -8.57 30.67
C GLY A 382 -11.83 -8.25 30.50
N THR A 383 -11.47 -7.29 29.64
CA THR A 383 -10.08 -6.91 29.34
C THR A 383 -9.80 -5.41 29.53
N ARG A 384 -10.85 -4.60 29.76
CA ARG A 384 -10.83 -3.13 29.80
C ARG A 384 -9.62 -2.51 30.49
N GLU A 385 -9.34 -2.88 31.75
CA GLU A 385 -8.23 -2.30 32.50
C GLU A 385 -6.87 -2.53 31.80
N ARG A 386 -6.64 -3.73 31.28
CA ARG A 386 -5.41 -4.10 30.60
C ARG A 386 -5.26 -3.36 29.26
N GLU A 387 -6.32 -3.31 28.46
CA GLU A 387 -6.28 -2.70 27.13
C GLU A 387 -6.17 -1.16 27.22
N LEU A 388 -6.82 -0.53 28.21
CA LEU A 388 -6.77 0.92 28.37
C LEU A 388 -5.47 1.43 28.99
N GLN A 389 -4.71 0.60 29.70
CA GLN A 389 -3.49 1.02 30.40
C GLN A 389 -2.45 1.64 29.45
N GLY A 390 -2.26 1.04 28.27
CA GLY A 390 -1.32 1.55 27.27
C GLY A 390 -1.75 2.87 26.66
N LEU A 391 -3.04 2.99 26.34
CA LEU A 391 -3.63 4.23 25.83
C LEU A 391 -3.50 5.36 26.85
N LYS A 392 -3.82 5.08 28.12
CA LYS A 392 -3.69 6.02 29.23
C LYS A 392 -2.27 6.56 29.36
N ASP A 393 -1.28 5.67 29.41
CA ASP A 393 0.14 6.04 29.49
C ASP A 393 0.56 6.95 28.32
N ALA A 394 0.12 6.63 27.10
CA ALA A 394 0.37 7.47 25.93
C ALA A 394 -0.33 8.84 26.03
N MET A 395 -1.59 8.88 26.47
CA MET A 395 -2.32 10.13 26.63
C MET A 395 -1.64 11.02 27.66
N GLU A 396 -1.27 10.49 28.82
CA GLU A 396 -0.57 11.22 29.89
C GLU A 396 0.78 11.77 29.41
N GLU A 397 1.62 10.95 28.80
CA GLU A 397 2.96 11.33 28.31
C GLU A 397 2.91 12.47 27.28
N TYR A 398 1.87 12.50 26.44
CA TYR A 398 1.76 13.47 25.33
C TYR A 398 0.66 14.52 25.53
N ASP A 399 0.08 14.59 26.73
CA ASP A 399 -0.97 15.55 27.11
C ASP A 399 -2.19 15.56 26.16
N LEU A 400 -2.68 14.37 25.79
CA LEU A 400 -3.84 14.21 24.91
C LEU A 400 -5.16 14.24 25.71
N GLU A 401 -6.07 15.14 25.36
CA GLU A 401 -7.40 15.24 25.97
C GLU A 401 -8.33 14.08 25.55
N GLU A 402 -8.12 13.56 24.34
CA GLU A 402 -8.93 12.52 23.71
C GLU A 402 -8.07 11.33 23.27
N GLY A 403 -8.61 10.12 23.44
CA GLY A 403 -8.04 8.86 22.98
C GLY A 403 -9.05 8.03 22.20
N LEU A 404 -8.57 7.09 21.39
CA LEU A 404 -9.43 6.23 20.59
C LEU A 404 -9.13 4.75 20.87
N VAL A 405 -10.18 3.98 21.15
CA VAL A 405 -10.13 2.51 21.17
C VAL A 405 -10.91 1.98 19.99
N LEU A 406 -10.22 1.26 19.12
CA LEU A 406 -10.84 0.55 18.02
C LEU A 406 -11.07 -0.91 18.39
N THR A 407 -12.33 -1.32 18.36
CA THR A 407 -12.78 -2.68 18.72
C THR A 407 -13.31 -3.43 17.51
N GLU A 408 -13.62 -4.71 17.67
CA GLU A 408 -14.33 -5.44 16.62
C GLU A 408 -15.74 -4.86 16.40
N ASN A 409 -16.44 -4.50 17.49
CA ASN A 409 -17.90 -4.39 17.48
C ASN A 409 -18.54 -3.43 18.49
N GLU A 410 -17.77 -2.89 19.44
CA GLU A 410 -18.27 -2.07 20.54
C GLU A 410 -18.27 -0.59 20.15
N LYS A 411 -19.27 0.14 20.65
CA LYS A 411 -19.34 1.60 20.56
C LYS A 411 -19.70 2.14 21.93
N ASP A 412 -18.85 3.00 22.48
CA ASP A 412 -18.99 3.57 23.81
C ASP A 412 -18.21 4.89 23.88
N ASN A 413 -18.41 5.67 24.93
CA ASN A 413 -17.56 6.80 25.28
C ASN A 413 -17.21 6.68 26.78
N ILE A 414 -15.92 6.69 27.07
CA ILE A 414 -15.38 6.40 28.39
C ILE A 414 -14.67 7.65 28.89
N VAL A 415 -14.96 8.06 30.12
CA VAL A 415 -14.16 9.09 30.81
C VAL A 415 -13.20 8.41 31.76
N LEU A 416 -11.89 8.65 31.57
CA LEU A 416 -10.82 8.11 32.42
C LEU A 416 -9.90 9.25 32.85
N ASP A 417 -9.81 9.49 34.16
CA ASP A 417 -8.99 10.57 34.76
C ASP A 417 -9.24 11.96 34.15
N GLY A 418 -10.50 12.24 33.81
CA GLY A 418 -10.91 13.51 33.21
C GLY A 418 -10.64 13.66 31.72
N ARG A 419 -10.16 12.59 31.05
CA ARG A 419 -9.93 12.53 29.61
C ARG A 419 -10.97 11.67 28.93
N GLU A 420 -11.31 12.00 27.69
CA GLU A 420 -12.32 11.28 26.91
C GLU A 420 -11.67 10.18 26.07
N ILE A 421 -12.32 9.02 26.03
CA ILE A 421 -11.90 7.88 25.21
C ILE A 421 -13.10 7.41 24.41
N ASP A 422 -13.05 7.64 23.11
CA ASP A 422 -14.03 7.12 22.18
C ASP A 422 -13.75 5.65 21.89
N VAL A 423 -14.78 4.82 21.95
CA VAL A 423 -14.73 3.41 21.55
C VAL A 423 -15.55 3.26 20.30
N LEU A 424 -14.93 2.79 19.22
CA LEU A 424 -15.59 2.59 17.92
C LEU A 424 -15.26 1.21 17.35
N PRO A 425 -16.18 0.57 16.61
CA PRO A 425 -15.82 -0.58 15.81
C PRO A 425 -14.87 -0.16 14.68
N VAL A 426 -13.85 -0.98 14.39
CA VAL A 426 -12.89 -0.74 13.29
C VAL A 426 -13.62 -0.50 11.97
N TRP A 427 -14.61 -1.32 11.63
CA TRP A 427 -15.36 -1.17 10.38
C TRP A 427 -16.09 0.16 10.26
N LEU A 428 -16.49 0.77 11.37
CA LEU A 428 -17.14 2.08 11.36
C LEU A 428 -16.10 3.19 11.18
N TRP A 429 -14.95 3.06 11.85
CA TRP A 429 -13.81 3.98 11.70
C TRP A 429 -13.19 3.95 10.29
N LEU A 430 -13.20 2.80 9.62
CA LEU A 430 -12.75 2.70 8.22
C LEU A 430 -13.64 3.48 7.24
N LEU A 431 -14.88 3.81 7.62
CA LEU A 431 -15.81 4.60 6.82
C LEU A 431 -15.70 6.10 7.07
N SER A 432 -15.01 6.54 8.12
CA SER A 432 -14.76 7.96 8.38
C SER A 432 -13.76 8.54 7.37
N ASN A 433 -13.74 9.87 7.25
CA ASN A 433 -12.82 10.60 6.37
C ASN A 433 -11.62 11.22 7.12
N ASP A 434 -11.56 11.07 8.45
CA ASP A 434 -10.60 11.77 9.33
C ASP A 434 -9.38 10.93 9.74
#